data_AF-A0A101WTS7-F1
#
_entry.id   AF-A0A101WTS7-F1
#
_cell.length_a   1.000
_cell.length_b   1.000
_cell.length_c   1.000
_cell.angle_alpha   90.00
_cell.angle_beta   90.00
_cell.angle_gamma   90.00
#
_symmetry.space_group_name_H-M   'P 1'
#
loop_
_entity.id
_entity.type
_entity.pdbx_description
1 polymer ?
#
loop_
_entity_poly.entity_id
_entity_poly.type
_entity_poly.pdbx_seq_one_letter_code
_entity_poly.pdbx_strand_id
1 'polypeptide(L)' 'QYDNLAQSPFFRYKDEQGRGHEVWFEDARSAKAKLNLVNEYNLRGVAHWEIGTAFPQIWPVQEDTFQAKILG' A
#
# COMPACT_ATOMS: atom_id res chain seq x y z
N GLN A 1 -10.39 5.45 7.90
CA GLN A 1 -10.91 4.13 8.32
C GLN A 1 -10.04 3.05 7.66
N TYR A 2 -10.22 1.78 8.00
CA TYR A 2 -9.46 0.67 7.42
C TYR A 2 -10.38 -0.53 7.23
N ASP A 3 -10.40 -1.10 6.03
CA ASP A 3 -11.14 -2.32 5.72
C ASP A 3 -10.21 -3.52 5.95
N ASN A 4 -10.57 -4.39 6.90
CA ASN A 4 -9.74 -5.55 7.26
C ASN A 4 -9.82 -6.70 6.25
N LEU A 5 -10.89 -6.80 5.47
CA LEU A 5 -11.02 -7.83 4.44
C LEU A 5 -10.19 -7.44 3.22
N ALA A 6 -10.30 -6.18 2.78
CA ALA A 6 -9.53 -5.65 1.66
C ALA A 6 -8.06 -5.35 2.01
N GLN A 7 -7.76 -5.18 3.31
CA GLN A 7 -6.47 -4.67 3.78
C GLN A 7 -6.11 -3.32 3.14
N SER A 8 -7.07 -2.38 3.15
CA SER A 8 -6.91 -1.05 2.55
C SER A 8 -7.55 0.07 3.38
N PRO A 9 -6.89 1.23 3.48
CA PRO A 9 -7.48 2.41 4.10
C PRO A 9 -8.46 3.11 3.17
N PHE A 10 -9.50 3.69 3.77
CA PHE A 10 -10.45 4.53 3.06
C PHE A 10 -11.03 5.61 3.97
N PHE A 11 -11.62 6.64 3.37
CA PHE A 11 -12.46 7.61 4.08
C PHE A 11 -13.60 8.11 3.20
N ARG A 12 -14.62 8.65 3.87
CA ARG A 12 -15.79 9.27 3.22
C ARG A 12 -15.90 10.71 3.69
N TYR A 13 -16.25 11.61 2.78
CA TYR A 13 -16.51 13.02 3.10
C TYR A 13 -17.62 13.57 2.20
N LYS A 14 -18.13 14.75 2.55
CA LYS A 14 -19.00 15.53 1.66
C LYS A 14 -18.24 16.76 1.18
N ASP A 15 -18.38 17.10 -0.09
CA ASP A 15 -17.84 18.36 -0.62
C ASP A 15 -18.75 19.56 -0.29
N GLU A 16 -18.33 20.74 -0.71
CA GLU A 16 -19.05 22.01 -0.50
C GLU A 16 -20.45 22.03 -1.12
N GLN A 17 -20.72 21.16 -2.09
CA GLN A 17 -22.01 21.00 -2.77
C GLN A 17 -22.87 19.92 -2.10
N GLY A 18 -22.40 19.32 -1.01
CA GLY A 18 -23.07 18.27 -0.26
C GLY A 18 -22.97 16.87 -0.89
N ARG A 19 -22.18 16.70 -1.95
CA ARG A 19 -22.01 15.40 -2.64
C ARG A 19 -21.12 14.49 -1.80
N GLY A 20 -21.53 13.23 -1.64
CA GLY A 20 -20.72 12.23 -0.95
C GLY A 20 -19.60 11.71 -1.83
N HIS A 21 -18.40 11.61 -1.25
CA HIS A 21 -17.20 11.05 -1.88
C HIS A 21 -16.64 9.93 -1.01
N GLU A 22 -16.04 8.93 -1.66
CA GLU A 22 -15.31 7.84 -1.03
C GLU A 22 -13.93 7.73 -1.67
N VAL A 23 -12.89 7.71 -0.84
CA VAL A 23 -11.50 7.66 -1.29
C VAL A 23 -10.83 6.43 -0.70
N TRP A 24 -10.23 5.62 -1.57
CA TRP A 24 -9.37 4.50 -1.23
C TRP A 24 -7.93 4.85 -1.60
N PHE A 25 -7.00 4.47 -0.75
CA PHE A 25 -5.59 4.81 -0.94
C PHE A 25 -4.69 3.73 -0.31
N GLU A 26 -3.38 3.93 -0.33
CA GLU A 26 -2.40 3.05 0.30
C GLU A 26 -1.74 3.76 1.49
N ASP A 27 -1.45 3.00 2.54
CA ASP A 27 -0.61 3.43 3.66
C ASP A 27 0.34 2.31 4.11
N ALA A 28 1.12 2.56 5.15
CA ALA A 28 2.10 1.60 5.64
C ALA A 28 1.49 0.23 6.04
N ARG A 29 0.22 0.20 6.47
CA ARG A 29 -0.47 -1.03 6.90
C ARG A 29 -0.83 -1.88 5.69
N SER A 30 -1.47 -1.28 4.70
CA SER A 30 -1.85 -1.98 3.46
C SER A 30 -0.63 -2.42 2.66
N ALA A 31 0.43 -1.60 2.65
CA ALA A 31 1.72 -1.96 2.06
C ALA A 31 2.34 -3.19 2.76
N LYS A 32 2.41 -3.19 4.10
CA LYS A 32 2.96 -4.33 4.86
C LYS A 32 2.15 -5.61 4.64
N ALA A 33 0.82 -5.52 4.60
CA ALA A 33 -0.04 -6.66 4.32
C ALA A 33 0.29 -7.28 2.94
N LYS A 34 0.40 -6.47 1.88
CA LYS A 34 0.76 -6.95 0.54
C LYS A 34 2.17 -7.54 0.47
N LEU A 35 3.15 -6.91 1.13
CA LEU A 35 4.53 -7.40 1.16
C LEU A 35 4.67 -8.72 1.93
N ASN A 36 3.88 -8.94 2.99
CA ASN A 36 3.85 -10.22 3.69
C ASN A 36 3.38 -11.38 2.78
N LEU A 37 2.46 -11.12 1.85
CA LEU A 37 1.99 -12.14 0.90
C LEU A 37 3.10 -12.61 -0.04
N VAL A 38 4.08 -11.77 -0.34
CA VAL A 38 5.26 -12.15 -1.14
C VAL A 38 6.00 -13.30 -0.47
N ASN A 39 6.20 -13.20 0.85
CA ASN A 39 6.85 -14.23 1.65
C ASN A 39 5.94 -15.46 1.80
N GLU A 40 4.65 -15.26 2.10
CA GLU A 40 3.68 -16.35 2.31
C GLU A 40 3.55 -17.25 1.09
N TYR A 41 3.46 -16.65 -0.10
CA TYR A 41 3.31 -17.39 -1.36
C TYR A 41 4.64 -17.69 -2.06
N ASN A 42 5.79 -17.39 -1.43
CA ASN A 42 7.12 -17.57 -2.01
C ASN A 42 7.26 -16.95 -3.42
N LEU A 43 6.74 -15.74 -3.58
CA LEU A 43 6.82 -14.98 -4.82
C LEU A 43 8.21 -14.39 -4.99
N ARG A 44 8.61 -14.15 -6.25
CA ARG A 44 9.93 -13.61 -6.58
C ARG A 44 10.14 -12.17 -6.09
N GLY A 45 9.07 -11.39 -5.96
CA GLY A 45 9.14 -9.98 -5.56
C GLY A 45 7.90 -9.21 -5.96
N VAL A 46 8.00 -7.87 -5.92
CA VAL A 46 6.93 -6.92 -6.25
C VAL A 46 7.40 -5.89 -7.27
N ALA A 47 6.46 -5.33 -8.02
CA ALA A 47 6.70 -4.19 -8.91
C ALA A 47 5.78 -3.03 -8.49
N HIS A 48 6.33 -1.82 -8.45
CA HIS A 48 5.59 -0.61 -8.09
C HIS A 48 5.19 0.15 -9.35
N TRP A 49 3.94 0.63 -9.38
CA TRP A 49 3.45 1.54 -10.40
C TRP A 49 2.84 2.78 -9.72
N GLU A 50 3.24 4.01 -10.02
CA GLU A 50 4.37 4.47 -10.85
C GLU A 50 5.38 5.28 -10.02
N ILE A 51 6.57 5.47 -10.58
CA ILE A 51 7.58 6.35 -9.99
C ILE A 51 7.05 7.79 -10.06
N GLY A 52 6.94 8.45 -8.91
CA GLY A 52 6.48 9.85 -8.81
C GLY A 52 5.27 10.05 -7.90
N THR A 53 4.57 8.99 -7.52
CA THR A 53 3.51 9.08 -6.50
C THR A 53 4.14 9.24 -5.11
N ALA A 54 3.77 10.29 -4.39
CA ALA A 54 4.33 10.59 -3.07
C ALA A 54 3.84 9.59 -2.01
N PHE A 55 4.59 8.49 -1.83
CA PHE A 55 4.37 7.51 -0.78
C PHE A 55 5.70 7.09 -0.13
N PRO A 56 6.39 7.98 0.60
CA PRO A 56 7.72 7.72 1.14
C PRO A 56 7.77 6.58 2.16
N GLN A 57 6.64 6.23 2.77
CA GLN A 57 6.55 5.16 3.78
C GLN A 57 6.74 3.76 3.17
N ILE A 58 6.62 3.57 1.85
CA ILE A 58 6.77 2.24 1.22
C ILE A 58 8.17 1.68 1.41
N TRP A 59 9.21 2.52 1.32
CA TRP A 59 10.61 2.12 1.38
C TRP A 59 11.00 1.52 2.74
N PRO A 60 10.77 2.19 3.89
CA PRO A 60 11.08 1.59 5.19
C PRO A 60 10.23 0.36 5.49
N VAL A 61 8.98 0.29 5.01
CA VAL A 61 8.14 -0.91 5.17
C VAL A 61 8.69 -2.08 4.37
N GLN A 62 9.17 -1.84 3.14
CA GLN A 62 9.78 -2.87 2.31
C GLN A 62 11.08 -3.39 2.93
N GLU A 63 11.97 -2.49 3.38
CA GLU A 63 13.22 -2.85 4.03
C GLU A 63 13.01 -3.69 5.31
N ASP A 64 11.96 -3.38 6.10
CA ASP A 64 11.55 -4.17 7.28
C ASP A 64 11.00 -5.55 6.89
N THR A 65 10.41 -5.70 5.70
CA THR A 65 9.68 -6.92 5.32
C THR A 65 10.56 -7.94 4.59
N PHE A 66 11.48 -7.52 3.70
CA PHE A 66 12.50 -8.40 3.12
C PHE A 66 13.65 -7.62 2.45
N GLN A 67 14.82 -8.26 2.35
CA GLN A 67 16.00 -7.68 1.70
C GLN A 67 15.85 -7.72 0.17
N ALA A 68 15.83 -6.54 -0.48
CA ALA A 68 15.79 -6.45 -1.92
C ALA A 68 17.07 -7.01 -2.54
N LYS A 69 16.92 -7.87 -3.56
CA LYS A 69 18.06 -8.39 -4.33
C LYS A 69 18.36 -7.47 -5.50
N ILE A 70 19.53 -6.84 -5.48
CA ILE A 70 20.06 -6.09 -6.62
C ILE A 70 20.79 -7.08 -7.54
N LEU A 71 20.34 -7.17 -8.79
CA LEU A 71 21.03 -7.93 -9.83
C LEU A 71 21.79 -6.91 -10.69
N GLY A 72 23.12 -7.02 -10.69
CA GLY A 72 24.03 -6.22 -11.53
C GLY A 72 24.34 -6.89 -12.85
#